data_AF-A0A246RWT8-F1
#
_entry.id   AF-A0A246RWT8-F1
#
_cell.length_a   1.000
_cell.length_b   1.000
_cell.length_c   1.000
_cell.angle_alpha   90.00
_cell.angle_beta   90.00
_cell.angle_gamma   90.00
#
_symmetry.space_group_name_H-M   'P 1'
#
loop_
_entity.id
_entity.type
_entity.pdbx_description
1 polymer ?
#
loop_
_entity_poly.entity_id
_entity_poly.type
_entity_poly.pdbx_seq_one_letter_code
_entity_poly.pdbx_strand_id
1 'polypeptide(L)'
;MLTLWNKIGALGSLASIVGLFLFFVPLIFNKANDPVVTSDLYIKSARFRPMETFFLRPVEGEVNDFFETAFLYITVLNLGDSDLFLTSMEVADVDSKGILSNAYSSSGLGPDISKNTPVRIPAGKEVELSFSGGFKFNGMVDLFDLDRLSKEPYFSDLSPRISLRNDLVEEFNEILVSLFSGQANIRVAFYVGNENLLTEHDFTITKGVDIFDNTGKVQHSYFLGDLIHWLRSPYSEYVLTK
;
A
#
# COMPACT_ATOMS: atom_id res chain seq x y z
N MET A 1 -15.28 -97.57 1.76
CA MET A 1 -13.81 -97.64 1.88
C MET A 1 -13.37 -96.31 2.49
N LEU A 2 -12.99 -96.23 3.78
CA LEU A 2 -11.61 -96.47 4.28
C LEU A 2 -10.62 -95.79 3.31
N THR A 3 -10.03 -94.63 3.58
CA THR A 3 -9.16 -94.20 4.71
C THR A 3 -8.76 -92.73 4.41
N LEU A 4 -8.23 -91.86 5.28
CA LEU A 4 -7.38 -92.02 6.45
C LEU A 4 -7.46 -90.74 7.31
N TRP A 5 -7.25 -90.96 8.58
CA TRP A 5 -7.31 -90.06 9.73
C TRP A 5 -6.06 -89.16 9.90
N ASN A 6 -6.28 -87.92 10.35
CA ASN A 6 -5.62 -87.27 11.51
C ASN A 6 -4.11 -86.94 11.51
N LYS A 7 -3.75 -85.65 11.67
CA LYS A 7 -3.36 -85.01 12.97
C LYS A 7 -2.68 -83.64 12.80
N ILE A 8 -3.10 -82.67 13.64
CA ILE A 8 -2.31 -81.69 14.43
C ILE A 8 -1.44 -80.71 13.61
N GLY A 9 -1.53 -79.39 13.73
CA GLY A 9 -2.00 -78.51 14.80
C GLY A 9 -1.06 -77.29 14.84
N ALA A 10 -1.53 -76.22 15.49
CA ALA A 10 -0.80 -75.02 15.90
C ALA A 10 -0.68 -73.83 14.92
N LEU A 11 -1.33 -72.76 15.39
CA LEU A 11 -0.90 -71.36 15.42
C LEU A 11 -0.62 -70.61 14.11
N GLY A 12 -1.38 -69.54 13.94
CA GLY A 12 -0.75 -68.22 13.86
C GLY A 12 -0.82 -67.53 12.51
N SER A 13 -1.75 -66.57 12.47
CA SER A 13 -1.66 -65.30 11.75
C SER A 13 -1.98 -65.25 10.26
N LEU A 14 -2.52 -64.06 9.93
CA LEU A 14 -2.56 -63.38 8.64
C LEU A 14 -3.77 -63.64 7.73
N ALA A 15 -4.62 -62.60 7.74
CA ALA A 15 -5.28 -62.01 6.58
C ALA A 15 -6.30 -62.93 5.85
N SER A 16 -7.53 -62.48 5.61
CA SER A 16 -7.77 -61.40 4.67
C SER A 16 -9.28 -61.09 4.58
N ILE A 17 -9.57 -59.84 4.25
CA ILE A 17 -10.80 -59.33 3.62
C ILE A 17 -12.01 -59.15 4.55
N VAL A 18 -11.95 -58.07 5.32
CA VAL A 18 -13.15 -57.31 5.74
C VAL A 18 -13.55 -56.40 4.59
N GLY A 19 -14.80 -56.54 4.12
CA GLY A 19 -15.41 -55.64 3.15
C GLY A 19 -15.50 -54.22 3.73
N LEU A 20 -14.66 -53.34 3.21
CA LEU A 20 -14.52 -51.95 3.61
C LEU A 20 -15.55 -51.10 2.84
N PHE A 21 -16.74 -50.89 3.41
CA PHE A 21 -17.60 -49.78 3.00
C PHE A 21 -17.10 -48.50 3.68
N LEU A 22 -16.19 -47.80 3.01
CA LEU A 22 -15.78 -46.44 3.37
C LEU A 22 -16.95 -45.49 3.05
N PHE A 23 -17.76 -45.16 4.05
CA PHE A 23 -18.46 -43.89 4.06
C PHE A 23 -17.40 -42.79 4.28
N PHE A 24 -16.95 -42.17 3.19
CA PHE A 24 -16.27 -40.88 3.24
C PHE A 24 -17.29 -39.84 3.71
N VAL A 25 -17.39 -39.65 5.02
CA VAL A 25 -17.83 -38.37 5.57
C VAL A 25 -16.63 -37.44 5.41
N PRO A 26 -16.67 -36.41 4.56
CA PRO A 26 -15.61 -35.40 4.62
C PRO A 26 -15.67 -34.81 6.01
N LEU A 27 -14.61 -35.04 6.80
CA LEU A 27 -14.29 -34.18 7.93
C LEU A 27 -14.07 -32.79 7.33
N ILE A 28 -15.15 -32.01 7.30
CA ILE A 28 -15.06 -30.57 7.18
C ILE A 28 -14.37 -30.15 8.47
N PHE A 29 -13.04 -30.06 8.42
CA PHE A 29 -12.33 -29.18 9.31
C PHE A 29 -12.95 -27.81 9.06
N ASN A 30 -13.86 -27.39 9.94
CA ASN A 30 -14.07 -25.98 10.19
C ASN A 30 -12.68 -25.46 10.50
N LYS A 31 -12.04 -24.84 9.51
CA LYS A 31 -11.01 -23.85 9.76
C LYS A 31 -11.72 -22.91 10.73
N ALA A 32 -11.37 -22.99 12.01
CA ALA A 32 -11.87 -22.03 12.99
C ALA A 32 -11.70 -20.69 12.29
N ASN A 33 -12.80 -19.95 12.12
CA ASN A 33 -12.73 -18.60 11.60
C ASN A 33 -11.63 -17.94 12.42
N ASP A 34 -10.50 -17.66 11.78
CA ASP A 34 -9.47 -16.84 12.39
C ASP A 34 -10.24 -15.63 12.94
N PRO A 35 -10.14 -15.33 14.24
CA PRO A 35 -10.89 -14.23 14.81
C PRO A 35 -10.64 -13.04 13.91
N VAL A 36 -11.72 -12.47 13.36
CA VAL A 36 -11.62 -11.22 12.61
C VAL A 36 -11.01 -10.24 13.60
N VAL A 37 -9.71 -10.00 13.47
CA VAL A 37 -9.02 -8.96 14.22
C VAL A 37 -9.59 -7.68 13.63
N THR A 38 -10.69 -7.21 14.21
CA THR A 38 -11.18 -5.87 13.95
C THR A 38 -10.15 -4.94 14.54
N SER A 39 -9.18 -4.54 13.71
CA SER A 39 -8.22 -3.51 14.06
C SER A 39 -8.99 -2.26 14.48
N ASP A 40 -8.66 -1.73 15.65
CA ASP A 40 -9.16 -0.42 16.11
C ASP A 40 -8.61 0.74 15.25
N LEU A 41 -7.65 0.47 14.35
CA LEU A 41 -7.16 1.43 13.38
C LEU A 41 -7.94 1.36 12.07
N TYR A 42 -8.64 2.44 11.74
CA TYR A 42 -9.33 2.64 10.47
C TYR A 42 -8.51 3.53 9.54
N ILE A 43 -8.35 3.13 8.29
CA ILE A 43 -7.68 3.93 7.26
C ILE A 43 -8.73 4.80 6.57
N LYS A 44 -8.61 6.11 6.72
CA LYS A 44 -9.56 7.08 6.18
C LYS A 44 -9.22 7.50 4.76
N SER A 45 -7.94 7.72 4.47
CA SER A 45 -7.45 8.02 3.13
C SER A 45 -5.93 7.85 3.04
N ALA A 46 -5.42 7.84 1.82
CA ALA A 46 -4.00 7.96 1.52
C ALA A 46 -3.76 9.03 0.48
N ARG A 47 -2.57 9.62 0.45
CA ARG A 47 -2.16 10.58 -0.59
C ARG A 47 -0.66 10.49 -0.84
N PHE A 48 -0.26 10.87 -2.05
CA PHE A 48 1.14 11.11 -2.36
C PHE A 48 1.43 12.61 -2.31
N ARG A 49 2.61 12.94 -1.83
CA ARG A 49 3.18 14.28 -1.91
C ARG A 49 4.40 14.24 -2.83
N PRO A 50 4.44 15.02 -3.92
CA PRO A 50 5.62 15.09 -4.77
C PRO A 50 6.82 15.62 -3.99
N MET A 51 8.03 15.20 -4.37
CA MET A 51 9.26 15.68 -3.75
C MET A 51 9.51 17.14 -4.14
N GLU A 52 9.56 18.03 -3.14
CA GLU A 52 9.84 19.46 -3.36
C GLU A 52 11.35 19.73 -3.21
N THR A 53 12.03 20.18 -4.26
CA THR A 53 13.44 20.63 -4.15
C THR A 53 13.50 22.16 -4.04
N PHE A 54 13.47 22.68 -2.81
CA PHE A 54 13.63 24.13 -2.58
C PHE A 54 15.09 24.60 -2.64
N PHE A 55 16.07 23.70 -2.46
CA PHE A 55 17.48 24.08 -2.29
C PHE A 55 18.48 23.37 -3.21
N LEU A 56 18.04 22.35 -3.94
CA LEU A 56 18.90 21.62 -4.87
C LEU A 56 18.59 22.10 -6.28
N ARG A 57 19.56 22.75 -6.94
CA ARG A 57 19.50 22.83 -8.40
C ARG A 57 19.70 21.40 -8.90
N PRO A 58 18.77 20.84 -9.67
CA PRO A 58 19.02 19.54 -10.28
C PRO A 58 20.30 19.61 -11.11
N VAL A 59 21.16 18.61 -10.95
CA VAL A 59 22.28 18.39 -11.84
C VAL A 59 21.70 18.06 -13.23
N GLU A 60 22.31 18.56 -14.31
CA GLU A 60 21.86 18.23 -15.67
C GLU A 60 21.69 16.72 -15.82
N GLY A 61 20.46 16.27 -16.13
CA GLY A 61 20.09 14.86 -16.25
C GLY A 61 19.21 14.29 -15.13
N GLU A 62 19.15 14.92 -13.94
CA GLU A 62 18.36 14.43 -12.78
C GLU A 62 17.08 15.23 -12.54
N VAL A 63 16.77 16.18 -13.42
CA VAL A 63 15.58 17.04 -13.35
C VAL A 63 14.30 16.24 -13.20
N ASN A 64 14.07 15.25 -14.07
CA ASN A 64 12.85 14.45 -14.05
C ASN A 64 12.75 13.63 -12.75
N ASP A 65 13.89 13.36 -12.11
CA ASP A 65 13.96 12.45 -10.99
C ASP A 65 13.15 12.94 -9.79
N PHE A 66 13.19 14.25 -9.52
CA PHE A 66 12.44 14.87 -8.43
C PHE A 66 10.93 14.94 -8.73
N PHE A 67 10.54 15.27 -9.96
CA PHE A 67 9.13 15.33 -10.37
C PHE A 67 8.46 13.97 -10.39
N GLU A 68 9.25 12.91 -10.59
CA GLU A 68 8.78 11.53 -10.57
C GLU A 68 8.85 10.90 -9.17
N THR A 69 9.35 11.61 -8.17
CA THR A 69 9.45 11.09 -6.81
C THR A 69 8.34 11.63 -5.93
N ALA A 70 7.72 10.76 -5.13
CA ALA A 70 6.72 11.15 -4.15
C ALA A 70 6.83 10.37 -2.84
N PHE A 71 6.19 10.88 -1.80
CA PHE A 71 6.12 10.27 -0.48
C PHE A 71 4.67 9.96 -0.10
N LEU A 72 4.45 8.79 0.51
CA LEU A 72 3.14 8.33 0.92
C LEU A 72 2.78 8.90 2.30
N TYR A 73 1.59 9.46 2.39
CA TYR A 73 0.93 9.89 3.62
C TYR A 73 -0.39 9.14 3.76
N ILE A 74 -0.69 8.67 4.96
CA ILE A 74 -1.89 7.88 5.26
C ILE A 74 -2.57 8.48 6.47
N THR A 75 -3.84 8.80 6.31
CA THR A 75 -4.68 9.33 7.36
C THR A 75 -5.42 8.17 8.02
N VAL A 76 -5.19 7.99 9.31
CA VAL A 76 -5.77 6.91 10.10
C VAL A 76 -6.57 7.46 11.27
N LEU A 77 -7.60 6.74 11.68
CA LEU A 77 -8.48 7.02 12.81
C LEU A 77 -8.41 5.86 13.80
N ASN A 78 -8.09 6.16 15.05
CA ASN A 78 -8.24 5.19 16.13
C ASN A 78 -9.70 5.17 16.61
N LEU A 79 -10.41 4.08 16.30
CA LEU A 79 -11.78 3.78 16.72
C LEU A 79 -11.86 3.17 18.12
N GLY A 80 -10.73 2.79 18.70
CA GLY A 80 -10.64 2.21 20.03
C GLY A 80 -10.86 3.23 21.15
N ASP A 81 -10.99 2.71 22.37
CA ASP A 81 -11.17 3.48 23.60
C ASP A 81 -9.84 3.81 24.33
N SER A 82 -8.71 3.35 23.79
CA SER A 82 -7.37 3.56 24.32
C SER A 82 -6.40 4.02 23.23
N ASP A 83 -5.30 4.63 23.64
CA ASP A 83 -4.30 5.16 22.71
C ASP A 83 -3.53 4.03 22.02
N LEU A 84 -3.34 4.18 20.70
CA LEU A 84 -2.49 3.29 19.91
C LEU A 84 -1.10 3.89 19.73
N PHE A 85 -0.08 3.05 19.77
CA PHE A 85 1.31 3.43 19.51
C PHE A 85 1.83 2.63 18.33
N LEU A 86 1.84 3.23 17.15
CA LEU A 86 2.42 2.62 15.96
C LEU A 86 3.93 2.70 16.03
N THR A 87 4.59 1.57 15.88
CA THR A 87 6.05 1.44 16.05
C THR A 87 6.77 1.25 14.71
N SER A 88 6.11 0.65 13.73
CA SER A 88 6.63 0.54 12.37
C SER A 88 5.51 0.51 11.33
N MET A 89 5.89 0.80 10.09
CA MET A 89 5.05 0.70 8.92
C MET A 89 5.86 0.07 7.79
N GLU A 90 5.31 -0.95 7.18
CA GLU A 90 5.89 -1.62 6.03
C GLU A 90 5.02 -1.31 4.80
N VAL A 91 5.69 -1.07 3.67
CA VAL A 91 5.02 -0.93 2.38
C VAL A 91 5.66 -1.88 1.38
N ALA A 92 4.82 -2.65 0.70
CA ALA A 92 5.24 -3.59 -0.34
C ALA A 92 4.58 -3.24 -1.68
N ASP A 93 5.37 -3.33 -2.75
CA ASP A 93 4.89 -3.27 -4.14
C ASP A 93 4.34 -4.64 -4.53
N VAL A 94 3.01 -4.79 -4.47
CA VAL A 94 2.34 -6.08 -4.60
C VAL A 94 2.50 -6.65 -6.00
N ASP A 95 2.50 -5.78 -7.01
CA ASP A 95 2.56 -6.16 -8.42
C ASP A 95 4.01 -6.12 -8.96
N SER A 96 5.00 -5.84 -8.11
CA SER A 96 6.43 -5.74 -8.47
C SER A 96 6.67 -4.80 -9.65
N LYS A 97 5.98 -3.65 -9.65
CA LYS A 97 6.06 -2.63 -10.71
C LYS A 97 7.29 -1.73 -10.58
N GLY A 98 8.09 -1.92 -9.53
CA GLY A 98 9.30 -1.12 -9.27
C GLY A 98 8.97 0.28 -8.78
N ILE A 99 7.83 0.45 -8.10
CA ILE A 99 7.35 1.78 -7.67
C ILE A 99 8.08 2.23 -6.40
N LEU A 100 8.48 1.30 -5.53
CA LEU A 100 9.22 1.64 -4.32
C LEU A 100 10.67 1.99 -4.65
N SER A 101 11.15 3.09 -4.08
CA SER A 101 12.51 3.59 -4.27
C SER A 101 13.23 3.74 -2.94
N ASN A 102 14.46 3.21 -2.90
CA ASN A 102 15.40 3.40 -1.80
C ASN A 102 16.27 4.67 -1.98
N ALA A 103 16.14 5.38 -3.11
CA ALA A 103 16.97 6.55 -3.41
C ALA A 103 16.61 7.78 -2.56
N TYR A 104 15.36 7.85 -2.08
CA TYR A 104 14.86 8.97 -1.31
C TYR A 104 14.13 8.47 -0.07
N SER A 105 14.34 9.18 1.04
CA SER A 105 13.66 8.91 2.30
C SER A 105 13.03 10.17 2.87
N SER A 106 11.88 10.04 3.51
CA SER A 106 11.22 11.10 4.27
C SER A 106 11.28 10.84 5.78
N SER A 107 10.97 11.87 6.58
CA SER A 107 10.69 11.68 8.01
C SER A 107 9.36 10.94 8.15
N GLY A 108 9.40 9.66 8.51
CA GLY A 108 8.21 8.82 8.65
C GLY A 108 8.53 7.48 9.30
N LEU A 109 7.52 6.61 9.40
CA LEU A 109 7.71 5.24 9.87
C LEU A 109 8.32 4.40 8.74
N GLY A 110 9.29 3.57 9.07
CA GLY A 110 9.83 2.51 8.20
C GLY A 110 9.59 1.12 8.79
N PRO A 111 10.07 0.06 8.13
CA PRO A 111 9.92 -1.30 8.61
C PRO A 111 10.80 -1.59 9.85
N ASP A 112 11.97 -0.95 9.95
CA ASP A 112 12.91 -1.15 11.06
C ASP A 112 12.51 -0.30 12.28
N ILE A 113 11.89 -0.95 13.27
CA ILE A 113 11.46 -0.31 14.53
C ILE A 113 12.58 0.43 15.25
N SER A 114 13.83 -0.03 15.15
CA SER A 114 14.97 0.58 15.85
C SER A 114 15.34 1.97 15.31
N LYS A 115 14.87 2.29 14.09
CA LYS A 115 15.09 3.57 13.42
C LYS A 115 13.87 4.50 13.50
N ASN A 116 12.77 4.03 14.06
CA ASN A 116 11.51 4.77 14.12
C ASN A 116 11.35 5.51 15.45
N THR A 117 10.60 6.61 15.40
CA THR A 117 9.97 7.19 16.60
C THR A 117 8.51 6.73 16.63
N PRO A 118 8.06 6.01 17.69
CA PRO A 118 6.68 5.57 17.77
C PRO A 118 5.69 6.73 17.69
N VAL A 119 4.62 6.56 16.92
CA VAL A 119 3.58 7.57 16.74
C VAL A 119 2.37 7.21 17.61
N ARG A 120 2.00 8.13 18.52
CA ARG A 120 0.78 8.01 19.33
C ARG A 120 -0.42 8.47 18.52
N ILE A 121 -1.45 7.63 18.48
CA ILE A 121 -2.76 7.93 17.91
C ILE A 121 -3.78 7.86 19.06
N PRO A 122 -4.20 9.01 19.62
CA PRO A 122 -5.09 9.01 20.75
C PRO A 122 -6.45 8.35 20.44
N ALA A 123 -7.10 7.79 21.47
CA ALA A 123 -8.44 7.21 21.33
C ALA A 123 -9.43 8.19 20.66
N GLY A 124 -10.15 7.73 19.64
CA GLY A 124 -11.13 8.54 18.89
C GLY A 124 -10.52 9.67 18.06
N LYS A 125 -9.20 9.68 17.82
CA LYS A 125 -8.51 10.74 17.06
C LYS A 125 -7.92 10.24 15.75
N GLU A 126 -7.83 11.19 14.83
CA GLU A 126 -7.22 11.05 13.52
C GLU A 126 -5.80 11.59 13.53
N VAL A 127 -4.89 10.88 12.89
CA VAL A 127 -3.49 11.27 12.72
C VAL A 127 -3.06 10.94 11.29
N GLU A 128 -2.31 11.84 10.68
CA GLU A 128 -1.64 11.59 9.41
C GLU A 128 -0.25 11.01 9.67
N LEU A 129 0.06 9.91 8.99
CA LEU A 129 1.31 9.16 9.10
C LEU A 129 2.05 9.25 7.77
N SER A 130 3.37 9.44 7.81
CA SER A 130 4.23 9.38 6.62
C SER A 130 5.00 8.06 6.58
N PHE A 131 5.16 7.52 5.37
CA PHE A 131 6.12 6.45 5.11
C PHE A 131 7.50 7.02 4.84
N SER A 132 8.50 6.43 5.47
CA SER A 132 9.89 6.85 5.30
C SER A 132 10.46 6.57 3.92
N GLY A 133 9.93 5.61 3.15
CA GLY A 133 10.40 5.33 1.79
C GLY A 133 9.79 6.23 0.71
N GLY A 134 10.50 6.36 -0.41
CA GLY A 134 10.04 7.09 -1.59
C GLY A 134 9.33 6.19 -2.61
N PHE A 135 8.48 6.82 -3.42
CA PHE A 135 7.82 6.21 -4.57
C PHE A 135 8.32 6.88 -5.83
N LYS A 136 8.56 6.07 -6.87
CA LYS A 136 9.12 6.51 -8.12
C LYS A 136 8.19 6.19 -9.29
N PHE A 137 7.69 7.25 -9.91
CA PHE A 137 6.85 7.22 -11.09
C PHE A 137 7.71 7.44 -12.36
N ASN A 138 8.65 6.51 -12.61
CA ASN A 138 9.63 6.62 -13.71
C ASN A 138 8.98 6.82 -15.07
N GLY A 139 9.22 7.96 -15.73
CA GLY A 139 8.66 8.32 -17.04
C GLY A 139 7.35 9.10 -16.96
N MET A 140 6.87 9.46 -15.75
CA MET A 140 5.65 10.26 -15.60
C MET A 140 5.81 11.64 -16.25
N VAL A 141 7.00 12.26 -16.15
CA VAL A 141 7.26 13.58 -16.74
C VAL A 141 7.12 13.57 -18.26
N ASP A 142 7.45 12.45 -18.91
CA ASP A 142 7.40 12.33 -20.37
C ASP A 142 5.96 12.08 -20.89
N LEU A 143 5.08 11.54 -20.03
CA LEU A 143 3.67 11.29 -20.36
C LEU A 143 2.74 12.43 -19.98
N PHE A 144 3.17 13.31 -19.07
CA PHE A 144 2.38 14.40 -18.55
C PHE A 144 2.72 15.71 -19.27
N ASP A 145 1.72 16.39 -19.82
CA ASP A 145 1.92 17.75 -20.36
C ASP A 145 2.09 18.75 -19.19
N LEU A 146 3.33 18.90 -18.73
CA LEU A 146 3.66 19.72 -17.56
C LEU A 146 3.45 21.22 -17.82
N ASP A 147 3.61 21.71 -19.06
CA ASP A 147 3.34 23.11 -19.40
C ASP A 147 1.85 23.41 -19.29
N ARG A 148 0.99 22.54 -19.82
CA ARG A 148 -0.45 22.65 -19.61
C ARG A 148 -0.82 22.52 -18.13
N LEU A 149 -0.28 21.51 -17.43
CA LEU A 149 -0.55 21.29 -16.01
C LEU A 149 -0.19 22.51 -15.16
N SER A 150 0.94 23.15 -15.44
CA SER A 150 1.39 24.35 -14.71
C SER A 150 0.38 25.49 -14.74
N LYS A 151 -0.53 25.52 -15.72
CA LYS A 151 -1.56 26.55 -15.91
C LYS A 151 -2.90 26.20 -15.23
N GLU A 152 -3.06 24.98 -14.73
CA GLU A 152 -4.28 24.52 -14.06
C GLU A 152 -4.48 25.19 -12.69
N PRO A 153 -5.72 25.51 -12.29
CA PRO A 153 -6.00 26.11 -10.99
C PRO A 153 -5.81 25.12 -9.84
N TYR A 154 -5.35 25.61 -8.69
CA TYR A 154 -5.23 24.86 -7.44
C TYR A 154 -5.50 25.78 -6.24
N PHE A 155 -5.82 25.19 -5.09
CA PHE A 155 -6.05 25.92 -3.85
C PHE A 155 -4.72 26.15 -3.12
N SER A 156 -4.20 27.38 -3.15
CA SER A 156 -2.89 27.75 -2.59
C SER A 156 -2.88 27.97 -1.08
N ASP A 157 -4.02 28.32 -0.50
CA ASP A 157 -4.13 28.70 0.93
C ASP A 157 -4.20 27.48 1.86
N LEU A 158 -4.12 26.28 1.28
CA LEU A 158 -4.13 25.01 1.98
C LEU A 158 -2.75 24.34 1.89
N SER A 159 -2.38 23.65 2.96
CA SER A 159 -1.24 22.73 2.97
C SER A 159 -1.73 21.40 3.57
N PRO A 160 -1.78 20.30 2.79
CA PRO A 160 -1.37 20.17 1.37
C PRO A 160 -2.25 20.99 0.40
N ARG A 161 -1.71 21.31 -0.78
CA ARG A 161 -2.50 21.99 -1.84
C ARG A 161 -3.42 20.97 -2.52
N ILE A 162 -4.47 21.48 -3.17
CA ILE A 162 -5.53 20.64 -3.74
C ILE A 162 -5.91 21.12 -5.15
N SER A 163 -6.07 20.16 -6.07
CA SER A 163 -6.81 20.35 -7.32
C SER A 163 -8.24 19.80 -7.18
N LEU A 164 -9.25 20.61 -7.52
CA LEU A 164 -10.67 20.19 -7.54
C LEU A 164 -11.14 19.69 -8.91
N ARG A 165 -10.20 19.46 -9.84
CA ARG A 165 -10.50 19.02 -11.20
C ARG A 165 -10.55 17.49 -11.26
N ASN A 166 -11.77 16.94 -11.27
CA ASN A 166 -11.98 15.49 -11.33
C ASN A 166 -11.48 14.88 -12.65
N ASP A 167 -11.59 15.61 -13.75
CA ASP A 167 -11.06 15.21 -15.05
C ASP A 167 -9.52 15.13 -15.06
N LEU A 168 -8.81 15.99 -14.32
CA LEU A 168 -7.36 15.86 -14.15
C LEU A 168 -7.00 14.63 -13.30
N VAL A 169 -7.83 14.24 -12.34
CA VAL A 169 -7.65 12.99 -11.58
C VAL A 169 -7.82 11.78 -12.51
N GLU A 170 -8.82 11.80 -13.39
CA GLU A 170 -9.04 10.76 -14.39
C GLU A 170 -7.86 10.66 -15.37
N GLU A 171 -7.40 11.78 -15.92
CA GLU A 171 -6.22 11.84 -16.80
C GLU A 171 -4.97 11.30 -16.09
N PHE A 172 -4.74 11.69 -14.84
CA PHE A 172 -3.60 11.18 -14.07
C PHE A 172 -3.69 9.68 -13.81
N ASN A 173 -4.88 9.16 -13.53
CA ASN A 173 -5.10 7.71 -13.41
C ASN A 173 -4.74 6.99 -14.72
N GLU A 174 -5.15 7.50 -15.88
CA GLU A 174 -4.80 6.93 -17.19
C GLU A 174 -3.29 6.94 -17.43
N ILE A 175 -2.61 8.04 -17.07
CA ILE A 175 -1.15 8.14 -17.15
C ILE A 175 -0.49 7.08 -16.28
N LEU A 176 -0.92 6.89 -15.04
CA LEU A 176 -0.38 5.85 -14.15
C LEU A 176 -0.64 4.43 -14.67
N VAL A 177 -1.81 4.18 -15.27
CA VAL A 177 -2.10 2.88 -15.92
C VAL A 177 -1.13 2.63 -17.08
N SER A 178 -0.86 3.64 -17.90
CA SER A 178 0.12 3.56 -19.00
C SER A 178 1.53 3.30 -18.45
N LEU A 179 1.95 4.08 -17.46
CA LEU A 179 3.26 4.02 -16.81
C LEU A 179 3.58 2.62 -16.26
N PHE A 180 2.62 2.02 -15.57
CA PHE A 180 2.78 0.72 -14.93
C PHE A 180 2.32 -0.46 -15.78
N SER A 181 1.91 -0.23 -17.03
CA SER A 181 1.37 -1.26 -17.91
C SER A 181 0.22 -2.04 -17.25
N GLY A 182 -0.76 -1.33 -16.70
CA GLY A 182 -1.95 -1.89 -16.06
C GLY A 182 -2.18 -1.39 -14.65
N GLN A 183 -2.81 -2.20 -13.81
CA GLN A 183 -3.05 -1.87 -12.41
C GLN A 183 -1.75 -1.98 -11.60
N ALA A 184 -1.58 -1.08 -10.64
CA ALA A 184 -0.53 -1.16 -9.64
C ALA A 184 -1.11 -1.01 -8.24
N ASN A 185 -0.71 -1.91 -7.35
CA ASN A 185 -1.17 -1.97 -5.96
C ASN A 185 0.03 -1.94 -5.01
N ILE A 186 -0.18 -1.28 -3.88
CA ILE A 186 0.75 -1.33 -2.75
C ILE A 186 0.01 -1.91 -1.54
N ARG A 187 0.72 -2.69 -0.74
CA ARG A 187 0.23 -3.15 0.57
C ARG A 187 0.90 -2.33 1.64
N VAL A 188 0.12 -1.77 2.56
CA VAL A 188 0.63 -1.10 3.74
C VAL A 188 0.27 -1.93 4.96
N ALA A 189 1.25 -2.25 5.79
CA ALA A 189 1.07 -2.93 7.06
C ALA A 189 1.53 -2.05 8.22
N PHE A 190 0.70 -1.94 9.25
CA PHE A 190 0.98 -1.18 10.47
C PHE A 190 1.24 -2.12 11.63
N TYR A 191 2.25 -1.80 12.43
CA TYR A 191 2.65 -2.62 13.57
C TYR A 191 2.67 -1.83 14.88
N VAL A 192 2.42 -2.53 15.98
CA VAL A 192 2.47 -2.02 17.36
C VAL A 192 3.43 -2.85 18.20
N GLY A 193 3.94 -2.28 19.28
CA GLY A 193 4.87 -2.97 20.17
C GLY A 193 6.09 -3.50 19.41
N ASN A 194 6.49 -4.74 19.69
CA ASN A 194 7.60 -5.40 19.01
C ASN A 194 7.11 -6.18 17.78
N GLU A 195 6.83 -5.45 16.70
CA GLU A 195 6.44 -6.01 15.38
C GLU A 195 5.13 -6.82 15.37
N ASN A 196 4.19 -6.51 16.27
CA ASN A 196 2.86 -7.13 16.21
C ASN A 196 2.03 -6.44 15.14
N LEU A 197 1.62 -7.19 14.10
CA LEU A 197 0.75 -6.68 13.04
C LEU A 197 -0.58 -6.22 13.64
N LEU A 198 -0.92 -4.95 13.42
CA LEU A 198 -2.19 -4.37 13.80
C LEU A 198 -3.22 -4.50 12.68
N THR A 199 -2.85 -4.04 11.48
CA THR A 199 -3.71 -4.09 10.29
C THR A 199 -2.88 -3.95 9.02
N GLU A 200 -3.45 -4.40 7.92
CA GLU A 200 -2.91 -4.23 6.58
C GLU A 200 -3.99 -3.77 5.59
N HIS A 201 -3.59 -3.05 4.56
CA HIS A 201 -4.50 -2.55 3.53
C HIS A 201 -3.81 -2.44 2.17
N ASP A 202 -4.53 -2.84 1.14
CA ASP A 202 -4.08 -2.77 -0.24
C ASP A 202 -4.68 -1.52 -0.91
N PHE A 203 -3.82 -0.62 -1.40
CA PHE A 203 -4.22 0.55 -2.17
C PHE A 203 -3.94 0.31 -3.65
N THR A 204 -4.93 0.55 -4.50
CA THR A 204 -4.72 0.63 -5.94
C THR A 204 -4.27 2.03 -6.33
N ILE A 205 -2.99 2.16 -6.66
CA ILE A 205 -2.35 3.45 -7.00
C ILE A 205 -2.87 4.02 -8.31
N THR A 206 -3.21 3.17 -9.28
CA THR A 206 -3.70 3.62 -10.59
C THR A 206 -5.18 4.00 -10.62
N LYS A 207 -5.86 3.97 -9.46
CA LYS A 207 -7.30 4.27 -9.33
C LYS A 207 -7.54 5.25 -8.19
N GLY A 208 -6.84 6.38 -8.24
CA GLY A 208 -7.04 7.44 -7.26
C GLY A 208 -8.34 8.20 -7.48
N VAL A 209 -8.71 8.96 -6.46
CA VAL A 209 -9.98 9.67 -6.35
C VAL A 209 -9.77 11.14 -6.00
N ASP A 210 -10.85 11.91 -6.05
CA ASP A 210 -10.87 13.30 -5.59
C ASP A 210 -10.92 13.39 -4.04
N ILE A 211 -10.92 14.62 -3.52
CA ILE A 211 -10.94 14.88 -2.07
C ILE A 211 -12.29 14.57 -1.37
N PHE A 212 -13.37 14.41 -2.12
CA PHE A 212 -14.71 14.19 -1.57
C PHE A 212 -15.01 12.70 -1.37
N ASP A 213 -14.21 11.82 -1.96
CA ASP A 213 -14.27 10.39 -1.74
C ASP A 213 -13.74 10.03 -0.33
N ASN A 214 -14.52 9.22 0.39
CA ASN A 214 -14.24 8.76 1.75
C ASN A 214 -14.05 7.24 1.82
N THR A 215 -13.71 6.59 0.71
CA THR A 215 -13.62 5.12 0.60
C THR A 215 -12.27 4.54 1.02
N GLY A 216 -11.37 5.36 1.57
CA GLY A 216 -10.02 4.93 1.94
C GLY A 216 -9.04 4.86 0.76
N LYS A 217 -9.45 5.25 -0.45
CA LYS A 217 -8.58 5.24 -1.64
C LYS A 217 -7.54 6.36 -1.62
N VAL A 218 -6.60 6.28 -2.56
CA VAL A 218 -5.58 7.30 -2.76
C VAL A 218 -6.20 8.57 -3.35
N GLN A 219 -6.05 9.71 -2.69
CA GLN A 219 -6.60 10.99 -3.10
C GLN A 219 -5.60 11.74 -4.00
N HIS A 220 -5.72 11.55 -5.32
CA HIS A 220 -4.81 12.15 -6.32
C HIS A 220 -4.94 13.66 -6.45
N SER A 221 -6.08 14.23 -6.05
CA SER A 221 -6.26 15.69 -5.99
C SER A 221 -5.18 16.42 -5.19
N TYR A 222 -4.65 15.80 -4.12
CA TYR A 222 -3.55 16.39 -3.34
C TYR A 222 -2.23 16.38 -4.09
N PHE A 223 -1.88 15.22 -4.70
CA PHE A 223 -0.67 15.10 -5.50
C PHE A 223 -0.66 16.13 -6.63
N LEU A 224 -1.76 16.22 -7.38
CA LEU A 224 -1.91 17.18 -8.48
C LEU A 224 -1.84 18.63 -7.99
N GLY A 225 -2.49 18.95 -6.86
CA GLY A 225 -2.43 20.29 -6.29
C GLY A 225 -1.01 20.71 -5.90
N ASP A 226 -0.28 19.83 -5.22
CA ASP A 226 1.12 20.07 -4.84
C ASP A 226 2.03 20.13 -6.08
N LEU A 227 1.82 19.27 -7.08
CA LEU A 227 2.60 19.25 -8.32
C LEU A 227 2.39 20.54 -9.13
N ILE A 228 1.14 20.98 -9.34
CA ILE A 228 0.81 22.24 -10.03
C ILE A 228 1.46 23.42 -9.30
N HIS A 229 1.36 23.46 -7.97
CA HIS A 229 2.00 24.50 -7.18
C HIS A 229 3.51 24.55 -7.42
N TRP A 230 4.15 23.38 -7.42
CA TRP A 230 5.59 23.29 -7.63
C TRP A 230 6.02 23.65 -9.05
N LEU A 231 5.26 23.26 -10.08
CA LEU A 231 5.47 23.65 -11.48
C LEU A 231 5.26 25.16 -11.72
N ARG A 232 4.60 25.88 -10.82
CA ARG A 232 4.49 27.36 -10.88
C ARG A 232 5.62 28.07 -10.14
N SER A 233 6.49 27.32 -9.48
CA SER A 233 7.64 27.87 -8.78
C SER A 233 8.69 28.32 -9.78
N PRO A 234 9.39 29.45 -9.55
CA PRO A 234 10.51 29.86 -10.40
C PRO A 234 11.65 28.81 -10.47
N TYR A 235 11.67 27.87 -9.52
CA TYR A 235 12.61 26.74 -9.50
C TYR A 235 12.17 25.55 -10.37
N SER A 236 11.22 25.71 -11.28
CA SER A 236 10.74 24.65 -12.17
C SER A 236 10.81 24.99 -13.67
N GLU A 237 11.29 26.19 -14.02
CA GLU A 237 11.37 26.67 -15.42
C GLU A 237 12.17 25.73 -16.35
N TYR A 238 13.17 25.01 -15.81
CA TYR A 238 14.00 24.08 -16.58
C TYR A 238 13.28 22.79 -17.00
N VAL A 239 12.14 22.45 -16.39
CA VAL A 239 11.33 21.27 -16.76
C VAL A 239 10.30 21.64 -17.81
N LEU A 240 9.77 22.86 -17.73
CA LEU A 240 8.71 23.36 -18.61
C LEU A 240 9.21 23.77 -20.00
N THR A 241 10.52 23.81 -20.21
CA THR A 241 11.17 24.28 -21.45
C THR A 241 11.72 23.17 -22.34
N LYS A 242 11.43 21.90 -22.01
CA LYS A 242 11.75 20.74 -22.86
C LYS A 242 10.75 20.54 -23.98
#